data_AF-A0AAV5DLI9-F1
#
_entry.id   AF-A0AAV5DLI9-F1
#
_cell.length_a   1.000
_cell.length_b   1.000
_cell.length_c   1.000
_cell.angle_alpha   90.00
_cell.angle_beta   90.00
_cell.angle_gamma   90.00
#
_symmetry.space_group_name_H-M   'P 1'
#
loop_
_entity.id
_entity.type
_entity.pdbx_description
1 polymer ?
#
loop_
_entity_poly.entity_id
_entity_poly.type
_entity_poly.pdbx_seq_one_letter_code
_entity_poly.pdbx_strand_id
1 'polypeptide(L)' 'MARGNGAVRDSRRIVQHAEGPAAVLAIGTPNPSGSVVPQDQFAEQLFRVTNSEHLTHLKEKLKRICKLGESLGELV' A
#
# COMPACT_ATOMS: atom_id res chain seq x y z
N MET A 1 11.65 -61.46 -35.38
CA MET A 1 11.64 -60.10 -35.96
C MET A 1 10.73 -59.24 -35.09
N ALA A 2 11.28 -58.38 -34.25
CA ALA A 2 10.49 -57.48 -33.40
C ALA A 2 11.10 -56.08 -33.51
N ARG A 3 10.31 -55.12 -34.00
CA ARG A 3 10.62 -53.70 -33.91
C ARG A 3 9.29 -52.94 -33.96
N GLY A 4 8.71 -52.75 -32.78
CA GLY A 4 7.72 -51.72 -32.55
C GLY A 4 8.45 -50.39 -32.36
N ASN A 5 8.18 -49.42 -33.23
CA ASN A 5 8.59 -48.04 -33.01
C ASN A 5 7.32 -47.20 -32.93
N GLY A 6 6.69 -47.21 -31.76
CA GLY A 6 5.75 -46.17 -31.38
C GLY A 6 6.55 -44.89 -31.19
N ALA A 7 6.55 -44.01 -32.19
CA ALA A 7 7.02 -42.65 -32.02
C ALA A 7 6.00 -41.92 -31.12
N VAL A 8 6.19 -42.06 -29.80
CA VAL A 8 5.64 -41.12 -28.83
C VAL A 8 6.24 -39.77 -29.20
N ARG A 9 5.48 -38.99 -29.96
CA ARG A 9 5.68 -37.55 -29.99
C ARG A 9 5.35 -37.11 -28.58
N ASP A 10 6.38 -36.90 -27.77
CA ASP A 10 6.28 -36.14 -26.53
C ASP A 10 5.74 -34.77 -26.94
N SER A 11 4.41 -34.65 -26.97
CA SER A 11 3.68 -33.40 -27.02
C SER A 11 3.86 -32.73 -25.66
N ARG A 12 5.13 -32.50 -25.29
CA ARG A 12 5.51 -31.62 -24.21
C ARG A 12 4.85 -30.32 -24.59
N ARG A 13 3.81 -29.93 -23.85
CA ARG A 13 3.18 -28.64 -24.04
C ARG A 13 4.33 -27.65 -23.92
N ILE A 14 4.74 -27.04 -25.03
CA ILE A 14 5.66 -25.91 -25.01
C ILE A 14 4.82 -24.77 -24.43
N VAL A 15 4.73 -24.75 -23.10
CA VAL A 15 4.11 -23.68 -22.35
C VAL A 15 5.15 -22.57 -22.33
N GLN A 16 4.80 -21.44 -22.94
CA GLN A 16 5.63 -20.23 -22.85
C GLN A 16 5.74 -19.87 -21.36
N HIS A 17 6.95 -19.85 -20.82
CA HIS A 17 7.23 -19.48 -19.44
C HIS A 17 8.45 -18.55 -19.38
N ALA A 18 8.53 -17.73 -18.32
CA ALA A 18 9.70 -16.92 -18.05
C ALA A 18 10.78 -17.79 -17.39
N GLU A 19 12.03 -17.63 -17.82
CA GLU A 19 13.19 -18.40 -17.33
C GLU A 19 13.67 -17.92 -15.94
N GLY A 20 13.29 -16.70 -15.53
CA GLY A 20 13.81 -16.04 -14.35
C GLY A 20 12.79 -15.89 -13.20
N PRO A 21 13.28 -15.64 -11.97
CA PRO A 21 12.41 -15.33 -10.85
C PRO A 21 11.67 -13.99 -11.08
N ALA A 22 10.50 -13.84 -10.47
CA ALA A 22 9.77 -12.59 -10.51
C ALA A 22 10.57 -11.47 -9.84
N ALA A 23 10.58 -10.27 -10.45
CA ALA A 23 11.24 -9.09 -9.93
C ALA A 23 10.29 -7.89 -9.95
N VAL A 24 10.39 -7.02 -8.94
CA VAL A 24 9.72 -5.72 -8.95
C VAL A 24 10.51 -4.79 -9.86
N LEU A 25 9.91 -4.41 -10.99
CA LEU A 25 10.56 -3.54 -11.97
C LEU A 25 10.42 -2.05 -11.64
N ALA A 26 9.31 -1.66 -10.99
CA ALA A 26 9.06 -0.29 -10.51
C ALA A 26 7.98 -0.28 -9.42
N ILE A 27 8.08 0.70 -8.51
CA ILE A 27 7.02 1.07 -7.55
C ILE A 27 6.82 2.57 -7.66
N GLY A 28 5.57 3.00 -7.81
CA GLY A 28 5.19 4.41 -7.74
C GLY A 28 4.24 4.65 -6.57
N THR A 29 4.53 5.66 -5.74
CA THR A 29 3.68 6.10 -4.62
C THR A 29 3.35 7.59 -4.75
N PRO A 30 2.52 8.00 -5.73
CA PRO A 30 2.17 9.39 -5.89
C PRO A 30 1.19 9.85 -4.80
N ASN A 31 1.49 10.97 -4.16
CA ASN A 31 0.58 11.63 -3.22
C ASN A 31 0.01 12.90 -3.89
N PRO A 32 -1.30 13.17 -3.81
CA PRO A 32 -1.89 14.37 -4.40
C PRO A 32 -1.34 15.66 -3.78
N SER A 33 -0.97 16.62 -4.61
CA SER A 33 -0.53 17.96 -4.16
C SER A 33 -1.59 18.65 -3.31
N GLY A 34 -1.18 19.32 -2.23
CA GLY A 34 -2.08 20.08 -1.36
C GLY A 34 -2.95 19.26 -0.41
N SER A 35 -2.83 17.92 -0.41
CA SER A 35 -3.54 17.03 0.52
C SER A 35 -2.84 16.85 1.87
N VAL A 36 -1.55 17.23 1.95
CA VAL A 36 -0.74 17.09 3.15
C VAL A 36 -1.06 18.21 4.12
N VAL A 37 -1.57 17.83 5.29
CA VAL A 37 -1.81 18.74 6.42
C VAL A 37 -0.86 18.31 7.54
N PRO A 38 -0.10 19.23 8.16
CA PRO A 38 0.70 18.93 9.33
C PRO A 38 -0.15 18.28 10.43
N GLN A 39 0.34 17.17 11.00
CA GLN A 39 -0.42 16.33 11.92
C GLN A 39 -0.76 17.08 13.23
N ASP A 40 0.08 18.02 13.64
CA ASP A 40 -0.12 18.94 14.77
C ASP A 40 -1.28 19.93 14.54
N GLN A 41 -1.57 20.27 13.28
CA GLN A 41 -2.64 21.18 12.87
C GLN A 41 -3.93 20.47 12.44
N PHE A 42 -3.86 19.17 12.15
CA PHE A 42 -4.98 18.40 11.61
C PHE A 42 -6.25 18.47 12.47
N ALA A 43 -6.13 18.24 13.78
CA ALA A 43 -7.28 18.24 14.68
C ALA A 43 -7.96 19.62 14.77
N GLU A 44 -7.17 20.69 14.78
CA GLU A 44 -7.68 22.08 14.78
C GLU A 44 -8.39 22.38 13.47
N GLN A 45 -7.77 22.07 12.33
CA GLN A 45 -8.36 22.32 11.02
C GLN A 45 -9.66 21.54 10.81
N LEU A 46 -9.69 20.25 11.17
CA LEU A 46 -10.86 19.39 11.01
C LEU A 46 -12.06 19.97 11.75
N PHE A 47 -11.89 20.29 13.04
CA PHE A 47 -13.00 20.80 13.87
C PHE A 47 -13.48 22.18 13.44
N ARG A 48 -12.58 23.01 12.91
CA ARG A 48 -12.94 24.31 12.32
C ARG A 48 -13.78 24.12 11.06
N VAL A 49 -13.36 23.25 10.14
CA VAL A 49 -14.06 23.04 8.86
C VAL A 49 -15.40 22.34 9.06
N THR A 50 -15.53 21.46 10.06
CA THR A 50 -16.78 20.74 10.35
C THR A 50 -17.68 21.45 11.36
N ASN A 51 -17.40 22.70 11.73
CA ASN A 51 -18.15 23.47 12.75
C ASN A 51 -18.35 22.71 14.07
N SER A 52 -17.36 21.92 14.48
CA SER A 52 -17.44 21.01 15.62
C SER A 52 -16.66 21.50 16.84
N GLU A 53 -16.23 22.77 16.87
CA GLU A 53 -15.38 23.36 17.92
C GLU A 53 -15.94 23.19 19.35
N HIS A 54 -17.26 23.09 19.48
CA HIS A 54 -17.96 22.87 20.76
C HIS A 54 -17.69 21.48 21.36
N LEU A 55 -17.23 20.50 20.57
CA LEU A 55 -16.93 19.14 21.00
C LEU A 55 -15.51 19.02 21.57
N THR A 56 -15.20 19.82 22.57
CA THR A 56 -13.84 20.01 23.12
C THR A 56 -13.18 18.72 23.59
N HIS A 57 -13.91 17.84 24.29
CA HIS A 57 -13.37 16.55 24.75
C HIS A 57 -12.98 15.63 23.58
N LEU A 58 -13.77 15.65 22.49
CA LEU A 58 -13.47 14.88 21.29
C LEU A 58 -12.24 15.45 20.56
N LYS A 59 -12.14 16.78 20.48
CA LYS A 59 -10.99 17.49 19.92
C LYS A 59 -9.69 17.11 20.65
N GLU A 60 -9.72 17.10 21.98
CA GLU A 60 -8.56 16.69 22.79
C GLU A 60 -8.21 15.21 22.65
N LYS A 61 -9.21 14.34 22.49
CA LYS A 61 -8.96 12.91 22.18
C LYS A 61 -8.26 12.76 20.82
N LEU A 62 -8.72 13.48 19.80
CA LEU A 62 -8.10 13.47 18.47
C LEU A 62 -6.65 13.99 18.51
N LYS A 63 -6.39 15.10 19.20
CA LYS A 63 -5.03 15.64 19.39
C LYS A 63 -4.07 14.60 19.97
N ARG A 64 -4.49 13.81 20.96
CA ARG A 64 -3.66 12.73 21.53
C ARG A 64 -3.36 11.63 20.52
N ILE A 65 -4.35 11.24 19.70
CA ILE A 65 -4.17 10.26 18.63
C ILE A 65 -3.16 10.78 17.59
N CYS A 66 -3.29 12.06 17.19
CA CYS A 66 -2.39 12.69 16.24
C CYS A 66 -0.94 12.67 16.73
N LYS A 67 -0.71 13.01 18.01
CA LYS A 67 0.63 12.98 18.64
C LYS A 67 1.21 11.57 18.75
N LEU A 68 0.38 10.57 19.07
CA LEU A 68 0.83 9.17 19.14
C LEU A 68 1.31 8.66 17.77
N GLY A 69 0.61 9.06 16.69
CA GLY A 69 0.99 8.71 15.33
C GLY A 69 2.36 9.25 14.92
N GLU A 70 2.75 10.44 15.37
CA GLU A 70 4.06 11.01 15.04
C GLU A 70 5.22 10.23 15.66
N SER A 71 5.08 9.74 16.90
CA SER A 71 6.16 8.95 17.53
C SER A 71 6.35 7.56 16.91
N LEU A 72 5.36 7.05 16.17
CA LEU A 72 5.48 5.79 15.44
C LEU A 72 6.07 6.01 14.04
N GLY A 73 5.90 7.21 13.46
CA GLY A 73 6.46 7.58 12.17
C GLY A 73 7.98 7.70 12.16
N GLU A 74 8.63 7.97 13.31
CA GLU A 74 10.09 7.96 13.43
C GLU A 74 10.71 6.55 13.40
N LEU A 75 9.90 5.50 13.53
CA LEU A 75 10.38 4.11 13.58
C LEU A 75 10.36 3.40 12.21
N VAL A 76 9.90 4.08 11.14
CA VAL A 76 9.77 3.53 9.77
C VAL A 76 10.62 4.32 8.79
#